data_AF-A0A951XAM7-F1
#
_entry.id   AF-A0A951XAM7-F1
#
_cell.length_a   1.000
_cell.length_b   1.000
_cell.length_c   1.000
_cell.angle_alpha   90.00
_cell.angle_beta   90.00
_cell.angle_gamma   90.00
#
_symmetry.space_group_name_H-M   'P 1'
#
loop_
_entity.id
_entity.type
_entity.pdbx_description
1 polymer ?
#
loop_
_entity_poly.entity_id
_entity_poly.type
_entity_poly.pdbx_seq_one_letter_code
_entity_poly.pdbx_strand_id
1 'polypeptide(L)'
;MFLFRRKKTKKKETEALGRDKLAAVFARCIVRVQSGWAAWMQRQSERLTSRGKKTVLVLCCLLTAGYSATVIIKGISRGKPVDIGITPIRIPPEIKDMQAHGQDTQVMERIRLLRTYLDSLATTAAGRKTADSLMKARPGLIDSLYYVEKIYRSQSK
;
A
#
# COMPACT_ATOMS: atom_id res chain seq x y z
N MET A 1 10.55 23.32 -39.94
CA MET A 1 11.66 22.67 -39.22
C MET A 1 11.11 22.10 -37.91
N PHE A 2 11.22 20.77 -37.77
CA PHE A 2 11.02 19.89 -36.60
C PHE A 2 9.66 19.79 -35.87
N LEU A 3 8.98 18.69 -36.22
CA LEU A 3 7.99 17.93 -35.46
C LEU A 3 8.56 17.43 -34.11
N PHE A 4 7.89 17.70 -32.98
CA PHE A 4 8.14 17.00 -31.72
C PHE A 4 6.84 16.44 -31.12
N ARG A 5 6.49 15.23 -31.56
CA ARG A 5 5.36 14.43 -31.08
C ARG A 5 5.75 13.72 -29.78
N ARG A 6 5.30 14.22 -28.62
CA ARG A 6 5.46 13.56 -27.30
C ARG A 6 4.77 12.17 -27.31
N LYS A 7 5.56 11.09 -27.25
CA LYS A 7 5.07 9.73 -26.93
C LYS A 7 4.66 9.69 -25.45
N LYS A 8 3.35 9.57 -25.18
CA LYS A 8 2.84 9.24 -23.84
C LYS A 8 3.15 7.78 -23.51
N THR A 9 3.66 7.56 -22.31
CA THR A 9 3.96 6.30 -21.64
C THR A 9 2.68 5.46 -21.42
N LYS A 10 2.26 4.69 -22.44
CA LYS A 10 1.09 3.79 -22.40
C LYS A 10 1.24 2.53 -21.53
N LYS A 11 2.35 2.34 -20.80
CA LYS A 11 2.66 1.04 -20.18
C LYS A 11 2.06 0.84 -18.77
N LYS A 12 1.65 1.90 -18.07
CA LYS A 12 1.07 1.81 -16.71
C LYS A 12 -0.46 1.79 -16.67
N GLU A 13 -1.14 2.32 -17.69
CA GLU A 13 -2.61 2.29 -17.76
C GLU A 13 -3.16 0.87 -17.98
N THR A 14 -2.45 0.02 -18.71
CA THR A 14 -2.94 -1.32 -19.08
C THR A 14 -3.07 -2.27 -17.88
N GLU A 15 -2.16 -2.18 -16.90
CA GLU A 15 -2.19 -3.02 -15.70
C GLU A 15 -3.26 -2.58 -14.70
N ALA A 16 -3.40 -1.25 -14.49
CA ALA A 16 -4.47 -0.70 -13.64
C ALA A 16 -5.86 -1.00 -14.26
N LEU A 17 -6.02 -0.80 -15.57
CA LEU A 17 -7.24 -1.10 -16.30
C LEU A 17 -7.58 -2.60 -16.27
N GLY A 18 -6.57 -3.48 -16.31
CA GLY A 18 -6.74 -4.93 -16.18
C GLY A 18 -7.26 -5.33 -14.79
N ARG A 19 -6.67 -4.76 -13.73
CA ARG A 19 -7.05 -5.05 -12.33
C ARG A 19 -8.44 -4.51 -11.98
N ASP A 20 -8.79 -3.33 -12.50
CA ASP A 20 -10.12 -2.73 -12.31
C ASP A 20 -11.20 -3.50 -13.08
N LYS A 21 -10.88 -4.01 -14.28
CA LYS A 21 -11.78 -4.91 -15.01
C LYS A 21 -12.01 -6.22 -14.27
N LEU A 22 -10.95 -6.82 -13.71
CA LEU A 22 -11.07 -8.04 -12.90
C LEU A 22 -11.91 -7.78 -11.64
N ALA A 23 -11.63 -6.70 -10.91
CA ALA A 23 -12.42 -6.30 -9.74
C ALA A 23 -13.90 -6.08 -10.09
N ALA A 24 -14.19 -5.44 -11.23
CA ALA A 24 -15.56 -5.24 -11.71
C ALA A 24 -16.25 -6.54 -12.14
N VAL A 25 -15.50 -7.56 -12.59
CA VAL A 25 -16.04 -8.89 -12.88
C VAL A 25 -16.33 -9.66 -11.59
N PHE A 26 -15.42 -9.63 -10.61
CA PHE A 26 -15.64 -10.24 -9.31
C PHE A 26 -16.83 -9.61 -8.58
N ALA A 27 -16.92 -8.28 -8.56
CA ALA A 27 -18.05 -7.57 -7.98
C ALA A 27 -19.37 -7.99 -8.64
N ARG A 28 -19.42 -8.09 -9.97
CA ARG A 28 -20.59 -8.57 -10.70
C ARG A 28 -20.93 -10.03 -10.40
N CYS A 29 -19.93 -10.90 -10.26
CA CYS A 29 -20.12 -12.29 -9.86
C CYS A 29 -20.71 -12.38 -8.45
N ILE A 30 -20.16 -11.63 -7.50
CA ILE A 30 -20.65 -11.58 -6.11
C ILE A 30 -22.11 -11.12 -6.10
N VAL A 31 -22.43 -10.04 -6.81
CA VAL A 31 -23.82 -9.52 -6.87
C VAL A 31 -24.77 -10.53 -7.52
N ARG A 32 -24.33 -11.26 -8.56
CA ARG A 32 -25.14 -12.33 -9.16
C ARG A 32 -25.38 -13.49 -8.21
N VAL A 33 -24.35 -13.92 -7.49
CA VAL A 33 -24.48 -14.99 -6.50
C VAL A 33 -25.41 -14.54 -5.36
N GLN A 34 -25.25 -13.31 -4.86
CA GLN A 34 -26.11 -12.74 -3.82
C GLN A 34 -27.57 -12.64 -4.27
N SER A 35 -27.83 -12.09 -5.46
CA SER A 35 -29.19 -11.95 -5.99
C SER A 35 -29.83 -13.30 -6.33
N GLY A 36 -29.06 -14.24 -6.87
CA GLY A 36 -29.52 -15.61 -7.12
C GLY A 36 -29.84 -16.37 -5.83
N TRP A 37 -29.01 -16.22 -4.81
CA TRP A 37 -29.25 -16.80 -3.50
C TRP A 37 -30.45 -16.16 -2.79
N ALA A 38 -30.61 -14.84 -2.90
CA ALA A 38 -31.79 -14.14 -2.38
C ALA A 38 -33.08 -14.62 -3.08
N ALA A 39 -33.07 -14.78 -4.40
CA ALA A 39 -34.21 -15.32 -5.14
C ALA A 39 -34.50 -16.78 -4.77
N TRP A 40 -33.47 -17.59 -4.53
CA TRP A 40 -33.61 -18.96 -4.05
C TRP A 40 -34.21 -19.00 -2.64
N MET A 41 -33.70 -18.18 -1.72
CA MET A 41 -34.23 -18.03 -0.35
C MET A 41 -35.66 -17.53 -0.34
N GLN A 42 -36.02 -16.63 -1.24
CA GLN A 42 -37.37 -16.14 -1.41
C GLN A 42 -38.32 -17.27 -1.83
N ARG A 43 -37.93 -18.08 -2.84
CA ARG A 43 -38.73 -19.26 -3.28
C ARG A 43 -38.88 -20.31 -2.18
N GLN A 44 -37.84 -20.54 -1.37
CA GLN A 44 -37.93 -21.44 -0.22
C GLN A 44 -38.82 -20.86 0.88
N SER A 45 -38.76 -19.55 1.11
CA SER A 45 -39.59 -18.84 2.09
C SER A 45 -41.06 -18.78 1.69
N GLU A 46 -41.38 -18.71 0.39
CA GLU A 46 -42.75 -18.75 -0.13
C GLU A 46 -43.38 -20.15 0.01
N ARG A 47 -42.59 -21.21 -0.07
CA ARG A 47 -43.04 -22.59 0.16
C ARG A 47 -43.32 -22.94 1.62
N LEU A 48 -42.87 -22.11 2.57
CA LEU A 48 -43.06 -22.35 4.00
C LEU A 48 -44.36 -21.70 4.51
N THR A 49 -45.29 -22.52 5.00
CA THR A 49 -46.47 -22.09 5.77
C THR A 49 -46.07 -21.23 6.99
N SER A 50 -46.91 -20.29 7.44
CA SER A 50 -46.63 -19.37 8.56
C SER A 50 -46.13 -20.04 9.84
N ARG A 51 -46.52 -21.30 10.10
CA ARG A 51 -46.01 -22.10 11.22
C ARG A 51 -44.55 -22.54 11.01
N GLY A 52 -44.20 -22.98 9.81
CA GLY A 52 -42.83 -23.37 9.45
C GLY A 52 -41.85 -22.19 9.48
N LYS A 53 -42.29 -20.99 9.06
CA LYS A 53 -41.47 -19.76 9.18
C LYS A 53 -41.08 -19.46 10.64
N LYS A 54 -42.03 -19.62 11.58
CA LYS A 54 -41.76 -19.45 13.01
C LYS A 54 -40.78 -20.49 13.53
N THR A 55 -40.94 -21.76 13.15
CA THR A 55 -40.01 -22.84 13.56
C THR A 55 -38.60 -22.59 13.04
N VAL A 56 -38.44 -22.20 11.78
CA VAL A 56 -37.13 -21.87 11.19
C VAL A 56 -36.49 -20.67 11.88
N LEU A 57 -37.29 -19.64 12.22
CA LEU A 57 -36.80 -18.47 12.95
C LEU A 57 -36.28 -18.86 14.34
N VAL A 58 -37.06 -19.62 15.10
CA VAL A 58 -36.67 -20.09 16.43
C VAL A 58 -35.40 -20.94 16.36
N LEU A 59 -35.32 -21.86 15.40
CA LEU A 59 -34.15 -22.71 15.20
C LEU A 59 -32.92 -21.88 14.81
N CYS A 60 -33.07 -20.90 13.93
CA CYS A 60 -32.01 -19.97 13.55
C CYS A 60 -31.52 -19.16 14.75
N CYS A 61 -32.43 -18.62 15.57
CA CYS A 61 -32.08 -17.91 16.79
C CYS A 61 -31.34 -18.82 17.78
N LEU A 62 -31.79 -20.06 17.99
CA LEU A 62 -31.14 -21.00 18.90
C LEU A 62 -29.73 -21.38 18.42
N LEU A 63 -29.55 -21.63 17.12
CA LEU A 63 -28.24 -21.94 16.54
C LEU A 63 -27.30 -20.74 16.64
N THR A 64 -27.79 -19.53 16.33
CA THR A 64 -26.98 -18.30 16.37
C THR A 64 -26.62 -17.92 17.80
N ALA A 65 -27.57 -18.02 18.73
CA ALA A 65 -27.35 -17.79 20.15
C ALA A 65 -26.39 -18.83 20.74
N GLY A 66 -26.58 -20.12 20.41
CA GLY A 66 -25.71 -21.20 20.83
C GLY A 66 -24.28 -21.03 20.31
N TYR A 67 -24.11 -20.74 19.02
CA TYR A 67 -22.81 -20.46 18.43
C TYR A 67 -22.14 -19.25 19.10
N SER A 68 -22.87 -18.14 19.25
CA SER A 68 -22.36 -16.93 19.92
C SER A 68 -21.92 -17.21 21.36
N ALA A 69 -22.72 -17.96 22.11
CA ALA A 69 -22.37 -18.41 23.45
C ALA A 69 -21.10 -19.27 23.44
N THR A 70 -20.92 -20.20 22.50
CA THR A 70 -19.68 -20.99 22.42
C THR A 70 -18.46 -20.14 22.09
N VAL A 71 -18.60 -19.10 21.27
CA VAL A 71 -17.51 -18.17 20.94
C VAL A 71 -17.15 -17.34 22.18
N ILE A 72 -18.13 -16.82 22.90
CA ILE A 72 -17.94 -16.05 24.14
C ILE A 72 -17.27 -16.93 25.20
N ILE A 73 -17.78 -18.14 25.43
CA ILE A 73 -17.21 -19.09 26.39
C ILE A 73 -15.77 -19.45 26.00
N LYS A 74 -15.50 -19.73 24.71
CA LYS A 74 -14.12 -19.98 24.25
C LYS A 74 -13.21 -18.76 24.41
N GLY A 75 -13.75 -17.56 24.23
CA GLY A 75 -13.01 -16.31 24.43
C GLY A 75 -12.69 -16.00 25.89
N ILE A 76 -13.59 -16.35 26.82
CA ILE A 76 -13.41 -16.14 28.26
C ILE A 76 -12.61 -17.29 28.90
N SER A 77 -12.87 -18.55 28.54
CA SER A 77 -12.16 -19.72 29.08
C SER A 77 -10.73 -19.84 28.57
N ARG A 78 -10.42 -19.30 27.39
CA ARG A 78 -9.01 -19.03 27.03
C ARG A 78 -8.61 -17.74 27.72
N GLY A 79 -8.10 -17.83 28.95
CA GLY A 79 -7.31 -16.77 29.60
C GLY A 79 -6.00 -16.43 28.88
N LYS A 80 -5.92 -16.72 27.58
CA LYS A 80 -4.83 -16.36 26.67
C LYS A 80 -5.40 -15.26 25.78
N PRO A 81 -4.69 -14.12 25.63
CA PRO A 81 -5.15 -13.06 24.76
C PRO A 81 -5.54 -13.68 23.43
N VAL A 82 -6.71 -13.32 22.91
CA VAL A 82 -7.08 -13.61 21.53
C VAL A 82 -5.90 -13.14 20.72
N ASP A 83 -5.10 -14.08 20.23
CA ASP A 83 -4.04 -13.84 19.28
C ASP A 83 -4.77 -13.48 17.98
N ILE A 84 -5.28 -12.24 17.96
CA ILE A 84 -5.52 -11.50 16.73
C ILE A 84 -4.16 -11.57 16.09
N GLY A 85 -3.96 -12.55 15.21
CA GLY A 85 -2.67 -12.81 14.61
C GLY A 85 -2.25 -11.53 13.93
N ILE A 86 -1.42 -10.75 14.63
CA ILE A 86 -0.70 -9.63 14.07
C ILE A 86 0.23 -10.32 13.12
N THR A 87 -0.25 -10.55 11.89
CA THR A 87 0.58 -11.10 10.84
C THR A 87 1.73 -10.11 10.71
N PRO A 88 2.97 -10.49 11.03
CA PRO A 88 4.09 -9.58 10.86
C PRO A 88 4.08 -9.18 9.39
N ILE A 89 4.18 -7.87 9.13
CA ILE A 89 4.27 -7.34 7.78
C ILE A 89 5.42 -8.08 7.09
N ARG A 90 5.08 -8.97 6.15
CA ARG A 90 6.07 -9.66 5.32
C ARG A 90 6.64 -8.63 4.36
N ILE A 91 7.74 -8.02 4.78
CA ILE A 91 8.59 -7.21 3.92
C ILE A 91 9.11 -8.17 2.83
N PRO A 92 8.91 -7.86 1.53
CA PRO A 92 9.42 -8.69 0.46
C PRO A 92 10.93 -8.89 0.60
N PRO A 93 11.46 -10.10 0.34
CA PRO A 93 12.87 -10.44 0.55
C PRO A 93 13.82 -9.53 -0.22
N GLU A 94 13.36 -8.93 -1.31
CA GLU A 94 14.13 -8.02 -2.17
C GLU A 94 14.52 -6.69 -1.48
N ILE A 95 13.94 -6.35 -0.32
CA ILE A 95 14.35 -5.17 0.47
C ILE A 95 15.40 -5.54 1.53
N LYS A 96 15.57 -6.83 1.87
CA LYS A 96 16.62 -7.27 2.80
C LYS A 96 18.02 -7.22 2.18
N ASP A 97 18.10 -7.23 0.85
CA ASP A 97 19.37 -7.15 0.12
C ASP A 97 19.75 -5.73 -0.32
N MET A 98 19.01 -4.70 0.11
CA MET A 98 19.71 -3.47 0.46
C MET A 98 20.43 -3.74 1.78
N GLN A 99 21.46 -4.59 1.71
CA GLN A 99 22.57 -4.45 2.64
C GLN A 99 22.89 -2.96 2.60
N ALA A 100 22.69 -2.28 3.73
CA ALA A 100 23.25 -0.98 3.97
C ALA A 100 24.69 -1.11 3.50
N HIS A 101 25.00 -0.55 2.32
CA HIS A 101 26.31 -0.66 1.73
C HIS A 101 27.22 -0.13 2.81
N GLY A 102 27.98 -1.04 3.42
CA GLY A 102 28.74 -0.77 4.62
C GLY A 102 29.54 0.48 4.34
N GLN A 103 29.20 1.55 5.06
CA GLN A 103 29.80 2.88 5.00
C GLN A 103 30.58 3.12 3.70
N ASP A 104 29.89 3.31 2.56
CA ASP A 104 30.57 3.64 1.31
C ASP A 104 31.18 5.04 1.44
N THR A 105 32.41 5.08 1.97
CA THR A 105 33.17 6.28 2.27
C THR A 105 33.35 7.12 1.02
N GLN A 106 33.39 6.48 -0.16
CA GLN A 106 33.50 7.17 -1.46
C GLN A 106 32.25 7.98 -1.77
N VAL A 107 31.05 7.47 -1.46
CA VAL A 107 29.80 8.19 -1.69
C VAL A 107 29.69 9.39 -0.76
N MET A 108 30.05 9.23 0.51
CA MET A 108 30.10 10.34 1.47
C MET A 108 31.10 11.43 1.05
N GLU A 109 32.26 11.03 0.53
CA GLU A 109 33.28 11.97 0.05
C GLU A 109 32.79 12.74 -1.19
N ARG A 110 32.13 12.06 -2.14
CA ARG A 110 31.52 12.72 -3.31
C ARG A 110 30.43 13.72 -2.91
N ILE A 111 29.62 13.41 -1.92
CA ILE A 111 28.60 14.32 -1.37
C ILE A 111 29.26 15.56 -0.74
N ARG A 112 30.35 15.38 0.01
CA ARG A 112 31.12 16.50 0.60
C ARG A 112 31.77 17.37 -0.47
N LEU A 113 32.41 16.76 -1.46
CA LEU A 113 33.03 17.48 -2.58
C LEU A 113 32.00 18.29 -3.37
N LEU A 114 30.82 17.72 -3.62
CA LEU A 114 29.73 18.42 -4.27
C LEU A 114 29.26 19.63 -3.45
N ARG A 115 29.16 19.49 -2.12
CA ARG A 115 28.80 20.59 -1.23
C ARG A 115 29.84 21.72 -1.27
N THR A 116 31.12 21.38 -1.16
CA THR A 116 32.23 22.36 -1.25
C THR A 116 32.28 23.04 -2.62
N TYR A 117 31.96 22.31 -3.70
CA TYR A 117 31.86 22.86 -5.05
C TYR A 117 30.70 23.86 -5.20
N LEU A 118 29.54 23.56 -4.61
CA LEU A 118 28.41 24.48 -4.62
C LEU A 118 28.70 25.74 -3.78
N ASP A 119 29.36 25.58 -2.63
CA ASP A 119 29.79 26.71 -1.79
C ASP A 119 30.84 27.58 -2.51
N SER A 120 31.77 26.99 -3.26
CA SER A 120 32.77 27.73 -4.04
C SER A 120 32.19 28.40 -5.29
N LEU A 121 31.13 27.85 -5.88
CA LEU A 121 30.38 28.53 -6.93
C LEU A 121 29.67 29.79 -6.41
N ALA A 122 29.16 29.76 -5.17
CA ALA A 122 28.44 30.89 -4.58
C ALA A 122 29.33 32.11 -4.27
N THR A 123 30.63 31.91 -4.04
CA THR A 123 31.59 32.98 -3.70
C THR A 123 31.99 33.84 -4.90
N THR A 124 31.97 33.30 -6.12
CA THR A 124 32.45 34.01 -7.32
C THR A 124 31.30 34.57 -8.15
N ALA A 125 31.40 35.80 -8.66
CA ALA A 125 30.34 36.44 -9.45
C ALA A 125 29.98 35.67 -10.74
N ALA A 126 30.95 34.99 -11.36
CA ALA A 126 30.71 34.09 -12.49
C ALA A 126 30.08 32.75 -12.07
N GLY A 127 30.45 32.24 -10.89
CA GLY A 127 29.92 30.99 -10.31
C GLY A 127 28.47 31.10 -9.82
N ARG A 128 28.02 32.30 -9.43
CA ARG A 128 26.60 32.52 -9.10
C ARG A 128 25.68 32.33 -10.30
N LYS A 129 26.12 32.74 -11.49
CA LYS A 129 25.34 32.55 -12.73
C LYS A 129 25.16 31.06 -13.07
N THR A 130 26.18 30.25 -12.83
CA THR A 130 26.09 28.79 -13.02
C THR A 130 25.27 28.13 -11.93
N ALA A 131 25.39 28.57 -10.67
CA ALA A 131 24.55 28.11 -9.56
C ALA A 131 23.06 28.40 -9.81
N ASP A 132 22.72 29.62 -10.23
CA ASP A 132 21.33 30.01 -10.56
C ASP A 132 20.76 29.18 -11.72
N SER A 133 21.58 28.89 -12.74
CA SER A 133 21.18 28.02 -13.86
C SER A 133 20.93 26.58 -13.39
N LEU A 134 21.73 26.08 -12.46
CA LEU A 134 21.58 24.73 -11.90
C LEU A 134 20.34 24.63 -11.01
N MET A 135 20.06 25.64 -10.19
CA MET A 135 18.87 25.71 -9.33
C MET A 135 17.59 25.80 -10.15
N LYS A 136 17.60 26.50 -11.30
CA LYS A 136 16.48 26.52 -12.25
C LYS A 136 16.26 25.18 -12.94
N ALA A 137 17.34 24.47 -13.29
CA ALA A 137 17.25 23.17 -13.94
C ALA A 137 16.82 22.04 -12.99
N ARG A 138 17.17 22.13 -11.70
CA ARG A 138 16.86 21.13 -10.68
C ARG A 138 16.37 21.81 -9.38
N PRO A 139 15.08 22.18 -9.32
CA PRO A 139 14.50 22.67 -8.08
C PRO A 139 14.58 21.58 -7.01
N GLY A 140 15.06 21.92 -5.81
CA GLY A 140 15.18 20.98 -4.69
C GLY A 140 16.52 20.22 -4.60
N LEU A 141 17.53 20.56 -5.41
CA LEU A 141 18.85 19.91 -5.34
C LEU A 141 19.47 20.02 -3.93
N ILE A 142 19.44 21.22 -3.33
CA ILE A 142 20.01 21.47 -2.00
C ILE A 142 19.29 20.65 -0.91
N ASP A 143 17.96 20.57 -1.01
CA ASP A 143 17.15 19.83 -0.05
C ASP A 143 17.38 18.32 -0.16
N SER A 144 17.46 17.82 -1.40
CA SER A 144 17.81 16.41 -1.65
C SER A 144 19.21 16.05 -1.13
N LEU A 145 20.18 16.97 -1.27
CA LEU A 145 21.54 16.77 -0.78
C LEU A 145 21.57 16.69 0.75
N TYR A 146 20.83 17.58 1.43
CA TYR A 146 20.69 17.58 2.88
C TYR A 146 20.03 16.28 3.39
N TYR A 147 18.97 15.83 2.72
CA TYR A 147 18.26 14.61 3.07
C TYR A 147 19.15 13.36 2.92
N VAL A 148 19.90 13.26 1.82
CA VAL A 148 20.86 12.17 1.60
C VAL A 148 21.98 12.18 2.64
N GLU A 149 22.56 13.35 2.95
CA GLU A 149 23.58 13.47 3.99
C GLU A 149 23.05 13.00 5.37
N LYS A 150 21.81 13.37 5.70
CA LYS A 150 21.14 12.95 6.95
C LYS A 150 20.94 11.43 7.01
N ILE A 151 20.47 10.82 5.91
CA ILE A 151 20.28 9.37 5.83
C ILE A 151 21.61 8.65 6.04
N TYR A 152 22.65 9.04 5.31
CA TYR A 152 23.95 8.37 5.43
C TYR A 152 24.57 8.55 6.83
N ARG A 153 24.43 9.72 7.47
CA ARG A 153 24.87 9.92 8.87
C ARG A 153 24.09 9.05 9.86
N SER A 154 22.80 8.83 9.62
CA SER A 154 21.96 7.97 10.48
C SER A 154 22.27 6.48 10.33
N GLN A 155 22.79 6.07 9.18
CA GLN A 155 23.26 4.70 8.93
C GLN A 155 24.66 4.41 9.49
N SER A 156 25.44 5.44 9.84
CA SER A 156 26.79 5.29 10.41
C SER A 156 26.83 5.29 11.94
N LYS A 157 25.68 5.24 12.62
CA LYS A 157 25.54 5.31 14.07
C LYS A 157 24.84 4.05 14.58
#